data_AF-A0A944BUZ4-F1
#
_entry.id   AF-A0A944BUZ4-F1
#
_cell.length_a   1.000
_cell.length_b   1.000
_cell.length_c   1.000
_cell.angle_alpha   90.00
_cell.angle_beta   90.00
_cell.angle_gamma   90.00
#
_symmetry.space_group_name_H-M   'P 1'
#
loop_
_entity.id
_entity.type
_entity.pdbx_description
1 polymer ?
#
loop_
_entity_poly.entity_id
_entity_poly.type
_entity_poly.pdbx_seq_one_letter_code
_entity_poly.pdbx_strand_id
1 'polypeptide(L)'
;MDQTKQAIYNVVTASDLTYEQKLKNLANLAENELDVLNIPERTKYYFSTGAINDLFEGHAPYRPRYIMPDYQKYLKNGSDFLRVKPAKTFDDALINLMMIYHHVPSITSFPVFLGSLDELLEPYVGSLSDEEIKEKLRHFLTFLDRTIDDSFCHANLGPRETRVGNLILEVEEELQDTVPNLTIKYDPAIT
;
A
#
# COMPACT_ATOMS: atom_id res chain seq x y z
N MET A 1 9.03 -36.30 -4.54
CA MET A 1 8.46 -35.19 -5.34
C MET A 1 9.55 -34.13 -5.44
N ASP A 2 9.69 -33.45 -6.57
CA ASP A 2 10.54 -32.26 -6.71
C ASP A 2 10.23 -31.25 -5.57
N GLN A 3 11.25 -30.64 -4.96
CA GLN A 3 11.08 -29.79 -3.76
C GLN A 3 10.08 -28.66 -4.03
N THR A 4 10.19 -28.04 -5.20
CA THR A 4 9.27 -27.00 -5.67
C THR A 4 7.85 -27.51 -5.82
N LYS A 5 7.66 -28.70 -6.39
CA LYS A 5 6.33 -29.31 -6.52
C LYS A 5 5.69 -29.59 -5.17
N GLN A 6 6.47 -29.97 -4.17
CA GLN A 6 5.97 -30.15 -2.79
C GLN A 6 5.57 -28.82 -2.16
N ALA A 7 6.39 -27.77 -2.32
CA ALA A 7 6.05 -26.44 -1.84
C ALA A 7 4.75 -25.90 -2.47
N ILE A 8 4.61 -26.04 -3.79
CA ILE A 8 3.39 -25.69 -4.53
C ILE A 8 2.19 -26.48 -3.99
N TYR A 9 2.33 -27.80 -3.83
CA TYR A 9 1.26 -28.66 -3.30
C TYR A 9 0.80 -28.17 -1.92
N ASN A 10 1.74 -27.87 -1.03
CA ASN A 10 1.43 -27.38 0.32
C ASN A 10 0.63 -26.07 0.27
N VAL A 11 1.01 -25.11 -0.59
CA VAL A 11 0.29 -23.83 -0.72
C VAL A 11 -1.13 -24.04 -1.26
N VAL A 12 -1.32 -24.86 -2.29
CA VAL A 12 -2.67 -25.07 -2.86
C VAL A 12 -3.60 -25.77 -1.87
N THR A 13 -3.09 -26.72 -1.09
CA THR A 13 -3.89 -27.47 -0.10
C THR A 13 -4.01 -26.79 1.27
N ALA A 14 -3.27 -25.71 1.53
CA ALA A 14 -3.31 -25.00 2.80
C ALA A 14 -4.74 -24.55 3.16
N SER A 15 -5.20 -24.85 4.37
CA SER A 15 -6.53 -24.49 4.88
C SER A 15 -6.52 -23.20 5.71
N ASP A 16 -5.34 -22.70 6.03
CA ASP A 16 -5.04 -21.54 6.87
C ASP A 16 -4.63 -20.30 6.06
N LEU A 17 -4.55 -20.40 4.72
CA LEU A 17 -4.25 -19.29 3.83
C LEU A 17 -5.50 -18.80 3.09
N THR A 18 -5.63 -17.48 2.98
CA THR A 18 -6.62 -16.85 2.08
C THR A 18 -6.27 -17.09 0.61
N TYR A 19 -7.20 -16.77 -0.29
CA TYR A 19 -6.96 -16.86 -1.72
C TYR A 19 -5.78 -15.96 -2.16
N GLU A 20 -5.74 -14.72 -1.68
CA GLU A 20 -4.70 -13.74 -1.99
C GLU A 20 -3.34 -14.20 -1.47
N GLN A 21 -3.30 -14.73 -0.24
CA GLN A 21 -2.07 -15.28 0.33
C GLN A 21 -1.56 -16.46 -0.49
N LYS A 22 -2.44 -17.37 -0.93
CA LYS A 22 -2.05 -18.46 -1.84
C LYS A 22 -1.48 -17.94 -3.14
N LEU A 23 -2.14 -16.97 -3.77
CA LEU A 23 -1.70 -16.38 -5.03
C LEU A 23 -0.30 -15.76 -4.90
N LYS A 24 -0.05 -14.98 -3.85
CA LYS A 24 1.26 -14.38 -3.56
C LYS A 24 2.34 -15.42 -3.33
N ASN A 25 2.06 -16.45 -2.54
CA ASN A 25 3.02 -17.53 -2.27
C ASN A 25 3.35 -18.32 -3.55
N LEU A 26 2.35 -18.62 -4.38
CA LEU A 26 2.59 -19.30 -5.67
C LEU A 26 3.44 -18.45 -6.62
N ALA A 27 3.19 -17.14 -6.67
CA ALA A 27 4.00 -16.21 -7.47
C ALA A 27 5.45 -16.15 -6.97
N ASN A 28 5.67 -16.09 -5.65
CA ASN A 28 7.01 -16.10 -5.06
C ASN A 28 7.76 -17.43 -5.33
N LEU A 29 7.06 -18.57 -5.25
CA LEU A 29 7.65 -19.86 -5.62
C LEU A 29 8.10 -19.86 -7.08
N ALA A 30 7.26 -19.38 -8.01
CA ALA A 30 7.61 -19.31 -9.43
C ALA A 30 8.77 -18.34 -9.71
N GLU A 31 8.81 -17.20 -9.01
CA GLU A 31 9.88 -16.20 -9.08
C GLU A 31 11.23 -16.77 -8.62
N ASN A 32 11.23 -17.65 -7.62
CA ASN A 32 12.44 -18.26 -7.07
C ASN A 32 13.01 -19.43 -7.88
N GLU A 33 12.29 -19.93 -8.89
CA GLU A 33 12.81 -20.92 -9.84
C GLU A 33 13.74 -20.30 -10.90
N LEU A 34 13.85 -18.96 -10.93
CA LEU A 34 14.63 -18.23 -11.91
C LEU A 34 15.89 -17.63 -11.29
N ASP A 35 17.05 -18.07 -11.78
CA ASP A 35 18.34 -17.45 -11.47
C ASP A 35 18.71 -16.41 -12.53
N VAL A 36 18.30 -15.16 -12.31
CA VAL A 36 18.54 -14.07 -13.28
C VAL A 36 19.86 -13.33 -13.08
N LEU A 37 20.53 -13.53 -11.93
CA LEU A 37 21.82 -12.92 -11.60
C LEU A 37 22.91 -13.97 -11.47
N ASN A 38 24.10 -13.68 -12.01
CA ASN A 38 25.28 -14.49 -11.76
C ASN A 38 25.89 -14.15 -10.39
N ILE A 39 25.50 -14.89 -9.34
CA ILE A 39 25.98 -14.68 -7.97
C ILE A 39 27.32 -15.42 -7.76
N PRO A 40 28.44 -14.73 -7.46
CA PRO A 40 29.72 -15.38 -7.22
C PRO A 40 29.70 -16.30 -5.99
N GLU A 41 30.55 -17.33 -5.99
CA GLU A 41 30.61 -18.32 -4.90
C GLU A 41 30.88 -17.69 -3.53
N ARG A 42 31.73 -16.65 -3.49
CA ARG A 42 31.99 -15.88 -2.26
C ARG A 42 30.72 -15.21 -1.72
N THR A 43 29.84 -14.72 -2.59
CA THR A 43 28.58 -14.10 -2.19
C THR A 43 27.58 -15.17 -1.73
N LYS A 44 27.53 -16.33 -2.42
CA LYS A 44 26.73 -17.49 -1.99
C LYS A 44 27.11 -17.97 -0.59
N TYR A 45 28.40 -17.97 -0.26
CA TYR A 45 28.87 -18.26 1.09
C TYR A 45 28.23 -17.33 2.12
N TYR A 46 28.23 -16.02 1.91
CA TYR A 46 27.63 -15.07 2.85
C TYR A 46 26.10 -15.17 2.95
N PHE A 47 25.41 -15.50 1.86
CA PHE A 47 23.98 -15.87 1.93
C PHE A 47 23.77 -17.13 2.78
N SER A 48 24.58 -18.18 2.57
CA SER A 48 24.46 -19.45 3.30
C SER A 48 24.76 -19.33 4.80
N THR A 49 25.58 -18.36 5.20
CA THR A 49 25.86 -18.08 6.61
C THR A 49 24.90 -17.05 7.23
N GLY A 50 23.93 -16.54 6.46
CA GLY A 50 23.02 -15.48 6.89
C GLY A 50 23.69 -14.12 7.10
N ALA A 51 24.91 -13.92 6.59
CA ALA A 51 25.60 -12.63 6.67
C ALA A 51 25.05 -11.62 5.65
N ILE A 52 24.43 -12.10 4.58
CA ILE A 52 23.63 -11.31 3.64
C ILE A 52 22.23 -11.90 3.62
N ASN A 53 21.22 -11.04 3.60
CA ASN A 53 19.81 -11.39 3.49
C ASN A 53 19.19 -10.51 2.40
N ASP A 54 18.53 -11.14 1.43
CA ASP A 54 17.81 -10.49 0.32
C ASP A 54 16.36 -10.15 0.68
N LEU A 55 16.03 -10.21 1.97
CA LEU A 55 14.73 -9.95 2.56
C LEU A 55 13.63 -10.88 2.02
N PHE A 56 14.01 -12.02 1.45
CA PHE A 56 13.13 -13.01 0.83
C PHE A 56 12.27 -12.41 -0.31
N GLU A 57 12.79 -11.40 -1.02
CA GLU A 57 12.08 -10.67 -2.08
C GLU A 57 12.06 -11.39 -3.43
N GLY A 58 12.57 -12.61 -3.48
CA GLY A 58 12.59 -13.42 -4.69
C GLY A 58 13.86 -13.24 -5.52
N HIS A 59 14.27 -14.32 -6.20
CA HIS A 59 15.51 -14.31 -6.99
C HIS A 59 15.39 -13.57 -8.33
N ALA A 60 14.17 -13.33 -8.82
CA ALA A 60 13.88 -12.64 -10.08
C ALA A 60 12.77 -11.57 -9.94
N PRO A 61 13.02 -10.48 -9.20
CA PRO A 61 12.00 -9.49 -8.84
C PRO A 61 11.34 -8.86 -10.07
N TYR A 62 10.02 -9.04 -10.20
CA TYR A 62 9.21 -8.44 -11.28
C TYR A 62 8.42 -7.19 -10.84
N ARG A 63 8.55 -6.82 -9.56
CA ARG A 63 7.82 -5.73 -8.92
C ARG A 63 8.77 -4.85 -8.11
N PRO A 64 8.55 -3.52 -8.07
CA PRO A 64 9.36 -2.63 -7.25
C PRO A 64 9.09 -2.88 -5.76
N ARG A 65 10.07 -2.58 -4.91
CA ARG A 65 9.88 -2.62 -3.46
C ARG A 65 9.00 -1.49 -2.96
N TYR A 66 9.31 -0.26 -3.39
CA TYR A 66 8.55 0.94 -3.06
C TYR A 66 8.31 1.75 -4.31
N ILE A 67 7.11 2.32 -4.41
CA ILE A 67 6.77 3.32 -5.41
C ILE A 67 6.03 4.47 -4.75
N MET A 68 6.18 5.65 -5.33
CA MET A 68 5.49 6.85 -4.92
C MET A 68 4.64 7.34 -6.09
N PRO A 69 3.42 6.81 -6.26
CA PRO A 69 2.52 7.28 -7.31
C PRO A 69 2.17 8.75 -7.08
N ASP A 70 2.04 9.48 -8.17
CA ASP A 70 1.52 10.86 -8.15
C ASP A 70 -0.02 10.80 -8.03
N TYR A 71 -0.49 10.58 -6.80
CA TYR A 71 -1.92 10.48 -6.49
C TYR A 71 -2.68 11.77 -6.80
N GLN A 72 -2.02 12.93 -6.67
CA GLN A 72 -2.63 14.22 -7.01
C GLN A 72 -2.92 14.29 -8.52
N LYS A 73 -1.97 13.90 -9.36
CA LYS A 73 -2.16 13.81 -10.81
C LYS A 73 -3.23 12.78 -11.17
N TYR A 74 -3.25 11.63 -10.48
CA TYR A 74 -4.28 10.61 -10.68
C TYR A 74 -5.68 11.14 -10.34
N LEU A 75 -5.86 11.81 -9.20
CA LEU A 75 -7.15 12.42 -8.85
C LEU A 75 -7.58 13.50 -9.85
N LYS A 76 -6.63 14.32 -10.32
CA LYS A 76 -6.90 15.40 -11.27
C LYS A 76 -7.28 14.91 -12.68
N ASN A 77 -6.69 13.79 -13.13
CA ASN A 77 -6.82 13.34 -14.50
C ASN A 77 -7.70 12.09 -14.66
N GLY A 78 -7.88 11.31 -13.59
CA GLY A 78 -8.40 9.95 -13.68
C GLY A 78 -7.40 9.00 -14.35
N SER A 79 -7.92 7.93 -14.94
CA SER A 79 -7.13 6.94 -15.70
C SER A 79 -7.98 6.32 -16.81
N ASP A 80 -7.59 6.55 -18.06
CA ASP A 80 -8.25 5.94 -19.22
C ASP A 80 -8.13 4.41 -19.19
N PHE A 81 -7.00 3.88 -18.72
CA PHE A 81 -6.77 2.44 -18.58
C PHE A 81 -7.76 1.81 -17.59
N LEU A 82 -7.97 2.44 -16.43
CA LEU A 82 -8.93 1.98 -15.44
C LEU A 82 -10.37 2.44 -15.76
N ARG A 83 -10.55 3.30 -16.76
CA ARG A 83 -11.81 3.99 -17.10
C ARG A 83 -12.37 4.80 -15.93
N VAL A 84 -11.47 5.39 -15.15
CA VAL A 84 -11.77 6.25 -14.01
C VAL A 84 -11.72 7.71 -14.46
N LYS A 85 -12.76 8.50 -14.14
CA LYS A 85 -12.81 9.93 -14.47
C LYS A 85 -12.07 10.75 -13.40
N PRO A 86 -11.64 11.99 -13.74
CA PRO A 86 -11.19 12.96 -12.74
C PRO A 86 -12.14 13.06 -11.55
N ALA A 87 -11.59 13.11 -10.34
CA ALA A 87 -12.36 13.32 -9.13
C ALA A 87 -12.95 14.74 -9.12
N LYS A 88 -14.21 14.87 -8.67
CA LYS A 88 -14.91 16.16 -8.54
C LYS A 88 -15.48 16.38 -7.15
N THR A 89 -15.76 15.30 -6.44
CA THR A 89 -16.34 15.28 -5.10
C THR A 89 -15.44 14.52 -4.14
N PHE A 90 -15.70 14.67 -2.84
CA PHE A 90 -15.00 13.92 -1.80
C PHE A 90 -15.15 12.40 -2.01
N ASP A 91 -16.36 11.94 -2.35
CA ASP A 91 -16.61 10.53 -2.63
C ASP A 91 -15.83 10.04 -3.86
N ASP A 92 -15.74 10.84 -4.94
CA ASP A 92 -14.90 10.49 -6.08
C ASP A 92 -13.44 10.33 -5.66
N ALA A 93 -12.93 11.24 -4.82
CA ALA A 93 -11.53 11.21 -4.39
C ALA A 93 -11.23 9.95 -3.55
N LEU A 94 -12.07 9.63 -2.56
CA LEU A 94 -11.90 8.43 -1.73
C LEU A 94 -11.96 7.16 -2.58
N ILE A 95 -12.97 7.01 -3.43
CA ILE A 95 -13.14 5.82 -4.28
C ILE A 95 -12.00 5.71 -5.29
N ASN A 96 -11.59 6.82 -5.91
CA ASN A 96 -10.47 6.82 -6.85
C ASN A 96 -9.17 6.38 -6.16
N LEU A 97 -8.89 6.89 -4.95
CA LEU A 97 -7.73 6.48 -4.16
C LEU A 97 -7.77 4.98 -3.85
N MET A 98 -8.90 4.46 -3.35
CA MET A 98 -9.07 3.02 -3.12
C MET A 98 -8.78 2.18 -4.37
N MET A 99 -9.28 2.62 -5.53
CA MET A 99 -9.05 1.93 -6.81
C MET A 99 -7.57 1.93 -7.20
N ILE A 100 -6.88 3.06 -7.11
CA ILE A 100 -5.46 3.09 -7.51
C ILE A 100 -4.59 2.35 -6.52
N TYR A 101 -4.86 2.44 -5.21
CA TYR A 101 -4.15 1.71 -4.15
C TYR A 101 -4.18 0.20 -4.39
N HIS A 102 -5.31 -0.35 -4.82
CA HIS A 102 -5.42 -1.76 -5.20
C HIS A 102 -4.46 -2.16 -6.35
N HIS A 103 -4.10 -1.21 -7.22
CA HIS A 103 -3.27 -1.46 -8.40
C HIS A 103 -1.81 -1.02 -8.24
N VAL A 104 -1.41 -0.46 -7.09
CA VAL A 104 -0.03 -0.06 -6.82
C VAL A 104 0.86 -1.32 -6.71
N PRO A 105 1.77 -1.59 -7.66
CA PRO A 105 2.67 -2.72 -7.53
C PRO A 105 3.67 -2.50 -6.39
N SER A 106 3.90 -3.53 -5.60
CA SER A 106 4.84 -3.53 -4.48
C SER A 106 5.31 -4.96 -4.22
N ILE A 107 6.47 -5.12 -3.58
CA ILE A 107 6.96 -6.43 -3.17
C ILE A 107 5.97 -7.17 -2.25
N THR A 108 5.27 -6.42 -1.39
CA THR A 108 4.23 -6.91 -0.47
C THR A 108 2.88 -7.14 -1.18
N SER A 109 2.79 -6.74 -2.45
CA SER A 109 1.56 -6.62 -3.24
C SER A 109 0.55 -5.62 -2.68
N PHE A 110 0.99 -4.72 -1.79
CA PHE A 110 0.18 -3.64 -1.22
C PHE A 110 0.86 -2.29 -1.39
N PRO A 111 0.08 -1.20 -1.48
CA PRO A 111 0.66 0.14 -1.49
C PRO A 111 1.34 0.41 -0.15
N VAL A 112 2.64 0.71 -0.19
CA VAL A 112 3.36 1.10 1.01
C VAL A 112 3.11 2.58 1.34
N PHE A 113 2.92 3.44 0.34
CA PHE A 113 2.70 4.87 0.54
C PHE A 113 1.36 5.31 -0.03
N LEU A 114 0.54 5.96 0.79
CA LEU A 114 -0.80 6.46 0.44
C LEU A 114 -0.85 7.97 0.16
N GLY A 115 0.29 8.66 0.10
CA GLY A 115 0.29 10.11 -0.16
C GLY A 115 0.14 10.98 1.10
N SER A 116 0.09 12.30 0.89
CA SER A 116 -0.37 13.27 1.89
C SER A 116 -1.90 13.29 1.87
N LEU A 117 -2.56 12.46 2.68
CA LEU A 117 -4.01 12.22 2.56
C LEU A 117 -4.81 13.50 2.74
N ASP A 118 -4.41 14.32 3.68
CA ASP A 118 -5.04 15.60 3.97
C ASP A 118 -4.97 16.56 2.78
N GLU A 119 -3.79 16.76 2.20
CA GLU A 119 -3.61 17.61 1.01
C GLU A 119 -4.31 17.05 -0.24
N LEU A 120 -4.34 15.72 -0.38
CA LEU A 120 -5.00 15.05 -1.50
C LEU A 120 -6.52 15.22 -1.44
N LEU A 121 -7.10 15.21 -0.24
CA LEU A 121 -8.55 15.18 -0.04
C LEU A 121 -9.16 16.57 0.21
N GLU A 122 -8.40 17.51 0.81
CA GLU A 122 -8.83 18.88 1.11
C GLU A 122 -9.54 19.58 -0.06
N PRO A 123 -9.06 19.49 -1.33
CA PRO A 123 -9.72 20.19 -2.45
C PRO A 123 -11.13 19.68 -2.78
N TYR A 124 -11.52 18.50 -2.27
CA TYR A 124 -12.72 17.78 -2.68
C TYR A 124 -13.85 17.84 -1.64
N VAL A 125 -13.63 18.43 -0.46
CA VAL A 125 -14.62 18.48 0.63
C VAL A 125 -15.84 19.34 0.30
N GLY A 126 -15.70 20.34 -0.58
CA GLY A 126 -16.80 21.22 -0.99
C GLY A 126 -17.52 21.86 0.19
N SER A 127 -18.85 21.68 0.25
CA SER A 127 -19.72 22.21 1.30
C SER A 127 -20.10 21.17 2.37
N LEU A 128 -19.42 20.02 2.42
CA LEU A 128 -19.69 19.00 3.43
C LEU A 128 -19.39 19.54 4.83
N SER A 129 -20.25 19.18 5.79
CA SER A 129 -20.01 19.40 7.22
C SER A 129 -18.90 18.51 7.76
N ASP A 130 -18.35 18.85 8.91
CA ASP A 130 -17.29 18.04 9.56
C ASP A 130 -17.78 16.63 9.87
N GLU A 131 -19.03 16.48 10.30
CA GLU A 131 -19.62 15.17 10.60
C GLU A 131 -19.78 14.29 9.37
N GLU A 132 -20.19 14.87 8.23
CA GLU A 132 -20.26 14.13 6.95
C GLU A 132 -18.87 13.70 6.48
N ILE A 133 -17.85 14.55 6.65
CA ILE A 133 -16.47 14.23 6.29
C ILE A 133 -15.94 13.12 7.20
N LYS A 134 -16.12 13.23 8.52
CA LYS A 134 -15.68 12.21 9.49
C LYS A 134 -16.35 10.86 9.24
N GLU A 135 -17.63 10.84 8.89
CA GLU A 135 -18.31 9.59 8.56
C GLU A 135 -17.68 8.88 7.36
N LYS A 136 -17.36 9.63 6.32
CA LYS A 136 -16.72 9.10 5.11
C LYS A 136 -15.27 8.70 5.37
N LEU A 137 -14.53 9.48 6.16
CA LEU A 137 -13.17 9.15 6.59
C LEU A 137 -13.14 7.86 7.42
N ARG A 138 -14.10 7.66 8.35
CA ARG A 138 -14.22 6.39 9.10
C ARG A 138 -14.32 5.19 8.18
N HIS A 139 -15.23 5.23 7.20
CA HIS A 139 -15.36 4.15 6.23
C HIS A 139 -14.10 3.94 5.39
N PHE A 140 -13.46 5.03 4.96
CA PHE A 140 -12.23 4.96 4.16
C PHE A 140 -11.06 4.38 4.93
N LEU A 141 -10.78 4.87 6.14
CA LEU A 141 -9.65 4.43 6.98
C LEU A 141 -9.85 2.98 7.43
N THR A 142 -11.05 2.62 7.89
CA THR A 142 -11.39 1.21 8.19
C THR A 142 -11.22 0.33 6.96
N PHE A 143 -11.62 0.77 5.77
CA PHE A 143 -11.38 0.00 4.54
C PHE A 143 -9.89 -0.22 4.29
N LEU A 144 -9.06 0.82 4.44
CA LEU A 144 -7.61 0.71 4.27
C LEU A 144 -7.03 -0.32 5.25
N ASP A 145 -7.36 -0.24 6.53
CA ASP A 145 -6.86 -1.18 7.53
C ASP A 145 -7.27 -2.63 7.21
N ARG A 146 -8.55 -2.86 6.86
CA ARG A 146 -9.04 -4.23 6.62
C ARG A 146 -8.59 -4.83 5.28
N THR A 147 -8.04 -4.03 4.36
CA THR A 147 -7.68 -4.51 3.01
C THR A 147 -6.20 -4.42 2.68
N ILE A 148 -5.41 -3.73 3.51
CA ILE A 148 -3.96 -3.61 3.37
C ILE A 148 -3.29 -4.26 4.58
N ASP A 149 -3.01 -5.57 4.51
CA ASP A 149 -2.21 -6.31 5.49
C ASP A 149 -0.71 -6.05 5.30
N ASP A 150 -0.32 -4.78 5.32
CA ASP A 150 1.08 -4.34 5.26
C ASP A 150 1.38 -3.35 6.39
N SER A 151 2.14 -3.79 7.38
CA SER A 151 2.54 -2.94 8.52
C SER A 151 3.47 -1.79 8.12
N PHE A 152 4.01 -1.78 6.90
CA PHE A 152 4.81 -0.68 6.36
C PHE A 152 3.97 0.34 5.60
N CYS A 153 2.67 0.08 5.40
CA CYS A 153 1.76 1.03 4.79
C CYS A 153 1.66 2.30 5.64
N HIS A 154 1.85 3.46 5.00
CA HIS A 154 1.85 4.75 5.67
C HIS A 154 1.24 5.86 4.81
N ALA A 155 0.75 6.88 5.49
CA ALA A 155 0.27 8.11 4.92
C ALA A 155 0.89 9.30 5.64
N ASN A 156 0.96 10.43 4.96
CA ASN A 156 1.42 11.69 5.54
C ASN A 156 0.25 12.62 5.83
N LEU A 157 0.45 13.48 6.83
CA LEU A 157 -0.34 14.67 7.11
C LEU A 157 0.60 15.89 7.17
N GLY A 158 0.13 17.05 6.72
CA GLY A 158 0.91 18.29 6.75
C GLY A 158 2.00 18.40 5.67
N PRO A 159 2.87 19.43 5.75
CA PRO A 159 3.13 20.26 6.94
C PRO A 159 2.14 21.42 7.14
N ARG A 160 1.30 21.72 6.15
CA ARG A 160 0.26 22.75 6.28
C ARG A 160 -0.93 22.18 7.04
N GLU A 161 -1.45 22.94 8.00
CA GLU A 161 -2.72 22.59 8.63
C GLU A 161 -3.87 22.61 7.59
N THR A 162 -4.70 21.57 7.63
CA THR A 162 -5.85 21.38 6.75
C THR A 162 -7.07 20.97 7.57
N ARG A 163 -8.27 21.29 7.10
CA ARG A 163 -9.51 20.88 7.76
C ARG A 163 -9.60 19.35 7.77
N VAL A 164 -9.31 18.70 6.64
CA VAL A 164 -9.33 17.23 6.54
C VAL A 164 -8.28 16.59 7.45
N GLY A 165 -7.08 17.16 7.55
CA GLY A 165 -6.01 16.63 8.41
C GLY A 165 -6.43 16.57 9.89
N ASN A 166 -7.05 17.64 10.40
CA ASN A 166 -7.59 17.65 11.76
C ASN A 166 -8.70 16.59 11.95
N LEU A 167 -9.61 16.45 10.98
CA LEU A 167 -10.68 15.45 11.06
C LEU A 167 -10.16 14.00 10.93
N ILE A 168 -9.08 13.77 10.18
CA ILE A 168 -8.39 12.47 10.15
C ILE A 168 -7.87 12.13 11.54
N LEU A 169 -7.22 13.08 12.23
CA LEU A 169 -6.70 12.85 13.58
C LEU A 169 -7.82 12.56 14.59
N GLU A 170 -8.94 13.28 14.55
CA GLU A 170 -10.12 12.98 15.38
C GLU A 170 -10.66 11.56 15.11
N VAL A 171 -10.78 11.17 13.84
CA VAL A 171 -11.29 9.85 13.46
C VAL A 171 -10.33 8.73 13.87
N GLU A 172 -9.02 8.93 13.73
CA GLU A 172 -8.00 7.95 14.13
C GLU A 172 -7.93 7.76 15.64
N GLU A 173 -8.17 8.83 16.42
CA GLU A 173 -8.34 8.71 17.87
C GLU A 173 -9.49 7.75 18.22
N GLU A 174 -10.60 7.80 17.48
CA GLU A 174 -11.75 6.91 17.64
C GLU A 174 -11.46 5.47 17.18
N LEU A 175 -10.82 5.30 16.01
CA LEU A 175 -10.65 3.99 15.35
C LEU A 175 -9.56 3.13 15.97
N GLN A 176 -8.41 3.72 16.33
CA GLN A 176 -7.23 3.00 16.81
C GLN A 176 -6.79 1.86 15.86
N ASP A 177 -6.94 2.06 14.55
CA ASP A 177 -6.55 1.10 13.53
C ASP A 177 -5.01 1.04 13.39
N THR A 178 -4.47 -0.06 12.87
CA THR A 178 -3.01 -0.27 12.77
C THR A 178 -2.44 0.29 11.45
N VAL A 179 -3.27 0.35 10.41
CA VAL A 179 -2.88 0.78 9.06
C VAL A 179 -3.88 1.81 8.54
N PRO A 180 -3.43 2.92 7.93
CA PRO A 180 -2.03 3.28 7.67
C PRO A 180 -1.34 3.91 8.89
N ASN A 181 -0.02 3.71 8.99
CA ASN A 181 0.77 4.52 9.91
C ASN A 181 0.73 5.99 9.47
N LEU A 182 0.40 6.91 10.37
CA LEU A 182 0.37 8.34 10.07
C LEU A 182 1.67 9.04 10.45
N THR A 183 2.29 9.69 9.47
CA THR A 183 3.44 10.58 9.69
C THR A 183 3.00 12.03 9.58
N ILE A 184 3.17 12.77 10.66
CA ILE A 184 2.90 14.21 10.70
C ILE A 184 4.18 14.95 10.30
N LYS A 185 4.12 15.71 9.20
CA LYS A 185 5.22 16.56 8.78
C LYS A 185 5.20 17.87 9.57
N TYR A 186 6.36 18.26 10.06
CA TYR A 186 6.57 19.52 10.76
C TYR A 186 7.47 20.43 9.93
N ASP A 187 7.09 21.69 9.77
CA ASP A 187 7.92 22.72 9.18
C ASP A 187 7.80 24.01 10.01
N PRO A 188 8.86 24.45 10.73
CA PRO A 188 8.78 25.58 11.66
C PRO A 188 8.39 26.92 11.02
N ALA A 189 8.43 27.04 9.70
CA ALA A 189 7.95 28.22 8.98
C ALA A 189 6.44 28.18 8.69
N ILE A 190 5.80 27.02 8.84
CA ILE A 190 4.41 26.74 8.48
C ILE A 190 3.59 26.29 9.71
N THR A 191 4.15 25.41 10.53
CA THR A 191 3.54 24.75 11.71
C THR A 191 4.55 24.58 12.84
#